data_AF-W0ESP2-F1
#
_entry.id   AF-W0ESP2-F1
#
_cell.length_a   1.000
_cell.length_b   1.000
_cell.length_c   1.000
_cell.angle_alpha   90.00
_cell.angle_beta   90.00
_cell.angle_gamma   90.00
#
_symmetry.space_group_name_H-M   'P 1'
#
loop_
_entity.id
_entity.type
_entity.pdbx_description
1 polymer ?
#
loop_
_entity_poly.entity_id
_entity_poly.type
_entity_poly.pdbx_seq_one_letter_code
_entity_poly.pdbx_strand_id
1 'polypeptide(L)'
;MEGETTINDIQACIFEDGKISRIYTDLIPSASSFDIQIEKHAGTLYVLTNTREQIDLAELKSQEITEEEWLKKCMTMKDNAPVHFYSGSLSLDDMSNSQTVLPVSLKRGVARFDLNLKTAGVTSVNSITLKNAAQSGTLFPAMSKSSTKETPVNDMTVTFDSPLTTNTSAVFYAYEQAQGNLEISVDVVIDGKPRTLTKTFQGDIKRNTIYTITVRKDVIDVTVDITFDEWEEGTDTELVPQALLSLN
;
A
#
# COMPACT_ATOMS: atom_id res chain seq x y z
N MET A 1 -10.77 -11.04 10.15
CA MET A 1 -10.04 -10.17 9.21
C MET A 1 -10.66 -10.40 7.84
N GLU A 2 -11.70 -9.63 7.56
CA GLU A 2 -12.29 -9.43 6.24
C GLU A 2 -11.78 -8.06 5.76
N GLY A 3 -11.43 -7.88 4.49
CA GLY A 3 -11.14 -6.53 3.96
C GLY A 3 -9.79 -6.35 3.25
N GLU A 4 -8.75 -7.13 3.58
CA GLU A 4 -7.40 -6.87 3.04
C GLU A 4 -7.33 -6.96 1.51
N THR A 5 -8.14 -7.84 0.91
CA THR A 5 -8.27 -8.03 -0.54
C THR A 5 -9.59 -7.48 -1.07
N THR A 6 -10.36 -6.75 -0.26
CA THR A 6 -11.66 -6.24 -0.69
C THR A 6 -11.46 -5.05 -1.62
N ILE A 7 -12.02 -5.17 -2.81
CA ILE A 7 -12.03 -4.13 -3.83
C ILE A 7 -13.44 -3.54 -3.84
N ASN A 8 -13.56 -2.33 -3.31
CA ASN A 8 -14.81 -1.57 -3.21
C ASN A 8 -15.06 -0.73 -4.45
N ASP A 9 -13.99 -0.24 -5.08
CA ASP A 9 -14.05 0.50 -6.33
C ASP A 9 -12.84 0.21 -7.21
N ILE A 10 -13.06 0.27 -8.52
CA ILE A 10 -12.01 0.26 -9.54
C ILE A 10 -12.23 1.49 -10.42
N GLN A 11 -11.14 2.18 -10.73
CA GLN A 11 -11.10 3.27 -11.69
C GLN A 11 -9.81 3.20 -12.51
N ALA A 12 -9.84 3.68 -13.74
CA ALA A 12 -8.68 3.71 -14.61
C ALA A 12 -8.66 4.97 -15.46
N CYS A 13 -7.47 5.37 -15.91
CA CYS A 13 -7.31 6.44 -16.90
C CYS A 13 -6.19 6.11 -17.86
N ILE A 14 -6.25 6.70 -19.06
CA ILE A 14 -5.15 6.67 -20.02
C ILE A 14 -4.59 8.07 -20.12
N PHE A 15 -3.26 8.18 -20.02
CA PHE A 15 -2.52 9.38 -20.37
C PHE A 15 -1.95 9.24 -21.78
N GLU A 16 -2.23 10.22 -22.64
CA GLU A 16 -1.62 10.38 -23.96
C GLU A 16 -1.08 11.81 -24.06
N ASP A 17 0.12 11.97 -24.65
CA ASP A 17 0.80 13.26 -24.77
C ASP A 17 0.85 14.05 -23.44
N GLY A 18 1.01 13.32 -22.33
CA GLY A 18 1.11 13.88 -20.98
C GLY A 18 -0.20 14.38 -20.37
N LYS A 19 -1.37 14.11 -20.97
CA LYS A 19 -2.69 14.48 -20.43
C LYS A 19 -3.65 13.29 -20.37
N ILE A 20 -4.65 13.36 -19.49
CA ILE A 20 -5.71 12.34 -19.41
C ILE A 20 -6.55 12.37 -20.70
N SER A 21 -6.41 11.36 -21.55
CA SER A 21 -7.23 11.19 -22.76
C SER A 21 -8.56 10.52 -22.43
N ARG A 22 -8.53 9.50 -21.55
CA ARG A 22 -9.70 8.67 -21.21
C ARG A 22 -9.78 8.37 -19.72
N ILE A 23 -11.01 8.26 -19.23
CA ILE A 23 -11.31 7.83 -17.86
C ILE A 23 -12.31 6.67 -17.91
N TYR A 24 -12.18 5.76 -16.97
CA TYR A 24 -13.07 4.64 -16.74
C TYR A 24 -13.42 4.62 -15.25
N THR A 25 -14.69 4.81 -14.94
CA THR A 25 -15.21 4.74 -13.57
C THR A 25 -16.17 3.58 -13.45
N ASP A 26 -16.41 3.13 -12.21
CA ASP A 26 -17.39 2.08 -11.92
C ASP A 26 -17.15 0.79 -12.69
N LEU A 27 -15.86 0.47 -12.89
CA LEU A 27 -15.44 -0.77 -13.53
C LEU A 27 -15.87 -1.95 -12.64
N ILE A 28 -16.65 -2.87 -13.22
CA ILE A 28 -17.17 -4.04 -12.54
C ILE A 28 -16.22 -5.21 -12.83
N PRO A 29 -15.55 -5.77 -11.82
CA PRO A 29 -14.72 -6.95 -12.04
C PRO A 29 -15.58 -8.17 -12.37
N SER A 30 -15.18 -8.90 -13.40
CA SER A 30 -15.64 -10.25 -13.74
C SER A 30 -14.55 -11.23 -13.32
N ALA A 31 -14.74 -11.93 -12.19
CA ALA A 31 -13.72 -12.76 -11.57
C ALA A 31 -12.39 -12.01 -11.33
N SER A 32 -11.37 -12.26 -12.16
CA SER A 32 -10.04 -11.64 -12.09
C SER A 32 -9.77 -10.67 -13.26
N SER A 33 -10.80 -10.13 -13.91
CA SER A 33 -10.60 -9.14 -14.99
C SER A 33 -11.67 -8.07 -14.96
N PHE A 34 -11.46 -6.97 -15.67
CA PHE A 34 -12.49 -5.98 -15.95
C PHE A 34 -12.29 -5.44 -17.36
N ASP A 35 -13.38 -5.09 -18.04
CA ASP A 35 -13.30 -4.66 -19.42
C ASP A 35 -13.07 -3.15 -19.51
N ILE A 36 -12.13 -2.75 -20.37
CA ILE A 36 -11.94 -1.36 -20.77
C ILE A 36 -12.01 -1.23 -22.29
N GLN A 37 -12.68 -0.19 -22.77
CA GLN A 37 -12.75 0.10 -24.20
C GLN A 37 -11.55 0.96 -24.61
N ILE A 38 -10.70 0.48 -25.51
CA ILE A 38 -9.61 1.26 -26.09
C ILE A 38 -9.82 1.45 -27.60
N GLU A 39 -9.37 2.58 -28.13
CA GLU A 39 -9.42 2.88 -29.57
C GLU A 39 -8.13 2.46 -30.29
N LYS A 40 -7.01 2.59 -29.58
CA LYS A 40 -5.66 2.26 -30.03
C LYS A 40 -4.81 1.92 -28.82
N HIS A 41 -3.72 1.19 -29.05
CA HIS A 41 -2.66 0.99 -28.08
C HIS A 41 -1.74 2.22 -28.13
N ALA A 42 -2.02 3.22 -27.29
CA ALA A 42 -1.24 4.44 -27.21
C ALA A 42 -1.21 5.01 -25.78
N GLY A 43 -0.05 5.50 -25.36
CA GLY A 43 0.13 6.15 -24.05
C GLY A 43 0.20 5.16 -22.88
N THR A 44 -0.13 5.63 -21.68
CA THR A 44 0.00 4.86 -20.44
C THR A 44 -1.36 4.64 -19.79
N LEU A 45 -1.73 3.38 -19.58
CA LEU A 45 -2.86 2.99 -18.75
C LEU A 45 -2.47 3.01 -17.28
N TYR A 46 -3.26 3.68 -16.45
CA TYR A 46 -3.17 3.63 -14.99
C TYR A 46 -4.46 3.03 -14.42
N VAL A 47 -4.32 2.11 -13.48
CA VAL A 47 -5.44 1.45 -12.80
C VAL A 47 -5.30 1.66 -11.31
N LEU A 48 -6.42 1.99 -10.66
CA LEU A 48 -6.51 2.24 -9.24
C LEU A 48 -7.71 1.47 -8.64
N THR A 49 -7.56 1.02 -7.41
CA THR A 49 -8.66 0.45 -6.64
C THR A 49 -8.72 1.06 -5.25
N ASN A 50 -9.93 1.24 -4.69
CA ASN A 50 -10.16 1.81 -3.36
C ASN A 50 -9.63 3.24 -3.19
N THR A 51 -9.64 4.04 -4.26
CA THR A 51 -9.09 5.41 -4.25
C THR A 51 -10.16 6.48 -4.38
N ARG A 52 -11.42 6.13 -4.67
CA ARG A 52 -12.46 7.09 -5.10
C ARG A 52 -12.83 8.16 -4.07
N GLU A 53 -12.62 7.88 -2.79
CA GLU A 53 -12.87 8.89 -1.75
C GLU A 53 -11.88 10.06 -1.78
N GLN A 54 -10.69 9.88 -2.37
CA GLN A 54 -9.65 10.91 -2.41
C GLN A 54 -9.23 11.29 -3.84
N ILE A 55 -9.48 10.41 -4.81
CA ILE A 55 -9.10 10.59 -6.22
C ILE A 55 -10.36 10.60 -7.09
N ASP A 56 -10.65 11.78 -7.63
CA ASP A 56 -11.68 11.99 -8.65
C ASP A 56 -11.02 12.23 -10.02
N LEU A 57 -11.01 11.19 -10.88
CA LEU A 57 -10.43 11.29 -12.22
C LEU A 57 -11.16 12.28 -13.13
N ALA A 58 -12.46 12.52 -12.94
CA ALA A 58 -13.21 13.47 -13.75
C ALA A 58 -12.81 14.91 -13.39
N GLU A 59 -12.67 15.20 -12.10
CA GLU A 59 -12.15 16.48 -11.63
C GLU A 59 -10.72 16.71 -12.13
N LEU A 60 -9.83 15.73 -11.95
CA LEU A 60 -8.44 15.84 -12.40
C LEU A 60 -8.32 16.04 -13.92
N LYS A 61 -9.16 15.37 -14.72
CA LYS A 61 -9.23 15.61 -16.17
C LYS A 61 -9.68 17.04 -16.48
N SER A 62 -10.67 17.56 -15.77
CA SER A 62 -11.17 18.94 -15.96
C SER A 62 -10.14 20.02 -15.60
N GLN A 63 -9.22 19.70 -14.68
CA GLN A 63 -8.10 20.56 -14.28
C GLN A 63 -6.92 20.50 -15.26
N GLU A 64 -6.99 19.66 -16.30
CA GLU A 64 -5.91 19.42 -17.26
C GLU A 64 -4.56 19.06 -16.62
N ILE A 65 -4.57 18.25 -15.56
CA ILE A 65 -3.31 17.83 -14.91
C ILE A 65 -2.38 17.14 -15.90
N THR A 66 -1.08 17.39 -15.74
CA THR A 66 -0.04 16.68 -16.47
C THR A 66 0.22 15.29 -15.88
N GLU A 67 0.77 14.38 -16.67
CA GLU A 67 1.19 13.05 -16.19
C GLU A 67 2.28 13.17 -15.10
N GLU A 68 3.12 14.21 -15.16
CA GLU A 68 4.09 14.49 -14.11
C GLU A 68 3.44 14.87 -12.78
N GLU A 69 2.36 15.66 -12.80
CA GLU A 69 1.58 16.01 -11.62
C GLU A 69 0.77 14.82 -11.10
N TRP A 70 0.26 13.97 -12.01
CA TRP A 70 -0.44 12.73 -11.67
C TRP A 70 0.45 11.77 -10.88
N LEU A 71 1.68 11.55 -11.34
CA LEU A 71 2.64 10.66 -10.68
C LEU A 71 3.05 11.15 -9.28
N LYS A 72 2.80 12.42 -8.94
CA LYS A 72 3.04 13.01 -7.61
C LYS A 72 1.82 12.96 -6.69
N LYS A 73 0.65 12.48 -7.15
CA LYS A 73 -0.54 12.36 -6.30
C LYS A 73 -0.35 11.27 -5.24
N CYS A 74 -0.93 11.52 -4.07
CA CYS A 74 -0.84 10.65 -2.91
C CYS A 74 -2.22 10.34 -2.33
N MET A 75 -2.31 9.19 -1.66
CA MET A 75 -3.35 8.93 -0.68
C MET A 75 -2.88 9.43 0.68
N THR A 76 -3.77 10.05 1.44
CA THR A 76 -3.53 10.53 2.81
C THR A 76 -4.19 9.61 3.82
N MET A 77 -3.81 9.76 5.10
CA MET A 77 -4.47 9.05 6.19
C MET A 77 -5.98 9.32 6.23
N LYS A 78 -6.76 8.29 6.59
CA LYS A 78 -8.18 8.38 6.90
C LYS A 78 -8.41 7.76 8.28
N ASP A 79 -9.12 8.45 9.16
CA ASP A 79 -9.42 7.96 10.52
C ASP A 79 -8.16 7.49 11.29
N ASN A 80 -7.05 8.21 11.11
CA ASN A 80 -5.72 7.90 11.65
C ASN A 80 -5.10 6.56 11.19
N ALA A 81 -5.59 5.97 10.11
CA ALA A 81 -5.02 4.80 9.46
C ALA A 81 -4.66 5.08 7.99
N PRO A 82 -3.70 4.36 7.40
CA PRO A 82 -3.46 4.42 5.96
C PRO A 82 -4.68 3.89 5.21
N VAL A 83 -5.02 4.53 4.08
CA VAL A 83 -6.02 3.98 3.16
C VAL A 83 -5.40 2.82 2.41
N HIS A 84 -6.10 1.69 2.39
CA HIS A 84 -5.69 0.51 1.64
C HIS A 84 -6.14 0.67 0.19
N PHE A 85 -5.19 0.86 -0.71
CA PHE A 85 -5.43 0.95 -2.14
C PHE A 85 -4.49 0.02 -2.90
N TYR A 86 -4.85 -0.22 -4.16
CA TYR A 86 -3.98 -0.90 -5.12
C TYR A 86 -3.84 -0.01 -6.35
N SER A 87 -2.66 -0.06 -6.97
CA SER A 87 -2.37 0.73 -8.15
C SER A 87 -1.38 0.02 -9.06
N GLY A 88 -1.51 0.25 -10.35
CA GLY A 88 -0.59 -0.25 -11.36
C GLY A 88 -0.66 0.58 -12.63
N SER A 89 0.38 0.43 -13.45
CA SER A 89 0.45 1.09 -14.75
C SER A 89 0.97 0.13 -15.81
N LEU A 90 0.62 0.42 -17.06
CA LEU A 90 1.04 -0.33 -18.24
C LEU A 90 1.22 0.64 -19.41
N SER A 91 2.40 0.61 -20.03
CA SER A 91 2.65 1.27 -21.31
C SER A 91 1.86 0.54 -22.40
N LEU A 92 0.91 1.22 -23.02
CA LEU A 92 0.15 0.69 -24.16
C LEU A 92 0.97 0.79 -25.45
N ASP A 93 1.91 1.73 -25.56
CA ASP A 93 2.76 1.90 -26.74
C ASP A 93 3.61 0.66 -27.05
N ASP A 94 3.95 -0.13 -26.01
CA ASP A 94 4.74 -1.35 -26.13
C ASP A 94 3.90 -2.58 -26.52
N MET A 95 2.58 -2.43 -26.66
CA MET A 95 1.66 -3.53 -26.89
C MET A 95 1.36 -3.75 -28.38
N SER A 96 1.17 -5.01 -28.77
CA SER A 96 0.71 -5.33 -30.12
C SER A 96 -0.73 -4.87 -30.31
N ASN A 97 -1.06 -4.33 -31.49
CA ASN A 97 -2.43 -3.88 -31.81
C ASN A 97 -3.49 -5.00 -31.74
N SER A 98 -3.07 -6.26 -31.78
CA SER A 98 -3.93 -7.45 -31.64
C SER A 98 -4.11 -7.93 -30.20
N GLN A 99 -3.39 -7.36 -29.23
CA GLN A 99 -3.46 -7.79 -27.84
C GLN A 99 -4.73 -7.23 -27.20
N THR A 100 -5.53 -8.10 -26.59
CA THR A 100 -6.77 -7.74 -25.91
C THR A 100 -6.69 -7.93 -24.40
N VAL A 101 -5.63 -8.57 -23.91
CA VAL A 101 -5.39 -8.77 -22.47
C VAL A 101 -4.27 -7.82 -22.05
N LEU A 102 -4.58 -6.91 -21.13
CA LEU A 102 -3.67 -5.88 -20.64
C LEU A 102 -3.11 -6.30 -19.29
N PRO A 103 -1.86 -6.80 -19.21
CA PRO A 103 -1.29 -7.36 -17.98
C PRO A 103 -0.84 -6.25 -17.02
N VAL A 104 -1.78 -5.57 -16.38
CA VAL A 104 -1.48 -4.59 -15.34
C VAL A 104 -1.26 -5.31 -14.02
N SER A 105 -0.04 -5.26 -13.49
CA SER A 105 0.25 -5.73 -12.13
C SER A 105 -0.11 -4.64 -11.11
N LEU A 106 -1.12 -4.90 -10.29
CA LEU A 106 -1.54 -3.99 -9.22
C LEU A 106 -0.77 -4.28 -7.93
N LYS A 107 -0.10 -3.26 -7.38
CA LYS A 107 0.58 -3.37 -6.09
C LYS A 107 -0.21 -2.66 -5.01
N ARG A 108 -0.18 -3.21 -3.80
CA ARG A 108 -0.71 -2.52 -2.61
C ARG A 108 0.05 -1.22 -2.39
N GLY A 109 -0.67 -0.17 -2.01
CA GLY A 109 -0.13 1.13 -1.64
C GLY A 109 0.49 1.20 -0.24
N VAL A 110 0.37 0.12 0.54
CA VAL A 110 0.78 0.04 1.95
C VAL A 110 1.70 -1.16 2.20
N ALA A 111 2.49 -1.07 3.26
CA ALA A 111 3.20 -2.17 3.89
C ALA A 111 2.37 -2.75 5.03
N ARG A 112 2.49 -4.06 5.28
CA ARG A 112 1.84 -4.76 6.39
C ARG A 112 2.87 -5.12 7.46
N PHE A 113 2.46 -5.04 8.72
CA PHE A 113 3.27 -5.49 9.84
C PHE A 113 2.55 -6.62 10.58
N ASP A 114 3.27 -7.72 10.78
CA ASP A 114 2.84 -8.91 11.52
C ASP A 114 3.58 -8.95 12.87
N LEU A 115 2.95 -9.55 13.89
CA LEU A 115 3.51 -9.73 15.23
C LEU A 115 3.86 -11.19 15.48
N ASN A 116 5.09 -11.43 15.93
CA ASN A 116 5.58 -12.73 16.36
C ASN A 116 6.03 -12.67 17.82
N LEU A 117 5.46 -13.51 18.68
CA LEU A 117 5.81 -13.60 20.10
C LEU A 117 6.70 -14.83 20.31
N LYS A 118 7.99 -14.59 20.58
CA LYS A 118 8.99 -15.62 20.89
C LYS A 118 9.48 -15.44 22.33
N THR A 119 8.58 -15.63 23.28
CA THR A 119 8.87 -15.41 24.70
C THR A 119 8.68 -16.68 25.52
N ALA A 120 9.54 -16.87 26.51
CA ALA A 120 9.28 -17.83 27.59
C ALA A 120 8.44 -17.15 28.69
N GLY A 121 7.28 -17.72 29.03
CA GLY A 121 6.36 -17.19 30.05
C GLY A 121 5.12 -16.52 29.45
N VAL A 122 4.39 -15.76 30.26
CA VAL A 122 3.13 -15.11 29.82
C VAL A 122 3.48 -13.75 29.23
N THR A 123 3.05 -13.49 27.99
CA THR A 123 3.29 -12.22 27.28
C THR A 123 2.01 -11.71 26.65
N SER A 124 1.77 -10.40 26.77
CA SER A 124 0.66 -9.73 26.12
C SER A 124 1.07 -8.35 25.59
N VAL A 125 0.80 -8.07 24.32
CA VAL A 125 1.07 -6.77 23.68
C VAL A 125 -0.18 -5.90 23.70
N ASN A 126 -0.07 -4.67 24.20
CA ASN A 126 -1.19 -3.74 24.34
C ASN A 126 -1.27 -2.75 23.17
N SER A 127 -0.11 -2.29 22.68
CA SER A 127 -0.02 -1.34 21.58
C SER A 127 1.29 -1.49 20.81
N ILE A 128 1.26 -1.03 19.57
CA ILE A 128 2.43 -0.89 18.70
C ILE A 128 2.40 0.52 18.12
N THR A 129 3.54 1.21 18.14
CA THR A 129 3.72 2.53 17.56
C THR A 129 4.84 2.51 16.53
N LEU A 130 4.57 2.99 15.32
CA LEU A 130 5.60 3.41 14.37
C LEU A 130 5.80 4.92 14.51
N LYS A 131 6.98 5.30 14.99
CA LYS A 131 7.35 6.71 15.13
C LYS A 131 7.79 7.31 13.82
N ASN A 132 7.48 8.60 13.63
CA ASN A 132 7.79 9.35 12.42
C ASN A 132 7.26 8.68 11.13
N ALA A 133 6.05 8.11 11.18
CA ALA A 133 5.42 7.48 10.03
C ALA A 133 4.91 8.52 9.03
N ALA A 134 5.15 8.30 7.74
CA ALA A 134 4.58 9.10 6.66
C ALA A 134 3.05 9.16 6.73
N GLN A 135 2.50 10.36 6.61
CA GLN A 135 1.05 10.61 6.64
C GLN A 135 0.40 10.58 5.24
N SER A 136 1.19 10.25 4.22
CA SER A 136 0.71 10.02 2.86
C SER A 136 1.61 9.04 2.11
N GLY A 137 1.04 8.35 1.13
CA GLY A 137 1.75 7.44 0.23
C GLY A 137 1.42 7.77 -1.22
N THR A 138 2.43 7.82 -2.10
CA THR A 138 2.21 8.10 -3.53
C THR A 138 1.37 7.01 -4.17
N LEU A 139 0.54 7.36 -5.15
CA LEU A 139 -0.28 6.38 -5.88
C LEU A 139 0.60 5.35 -6.58
N PHE A 140 1.67 5.78 -7.24
CA PHE A 140 2.59 4.87 -7.95
C PHE A 140 3.95 4.82 -7.25
N PRO A 141 4.69 3.70 -7.35
CA PRO A 141 6.07 3.63 -6.86
C PRO A 141 6.89 4.79 -7.43
N ALA A 142 7.67 5.46 -6.60
CA ALA A 142 8.47 6.60 -7.04
C ALA A 142 9.50 6.14 -8.09
N MET A 143 9.28 6.50 -9.37
CA MET A 143 10.21 6.16 -10.47
C MET A 143 11.57 6.87 -10.35
N SER A 144 11.73 7.84 -9.45
CA SER A 144 13.05 8.40 -9.12
C SER A 144 13.03 9.09 -7.76
N LYS A 145 14.17 9.03 -7.05
CA LYS A 145 14.45 9.69 -5.76
C LYS A 145 14.51 11.23 -5.85
N SER A 146 13.85 11.85 -6.83
CA SER A 146 14.01 13.27 -7.11
C SER A 146 12.72 14.03 -6.83
N SER A 147 12.83 14.93 -5.86
CA SER A 147 11.90 16.02 -5.54
C SER A 147 10.59 15.63 -4.85
N THR A 148 10.60 15.64 -3.52
CA THR A 148 9.41 16.04 -2.77
C THR A 148 9.82 16.89 -1.58
N LYS A 149 9.04 17.94 -1.32
CA LYS A 149 8.93 18.52 0.02
C LYS A 149 8.89 17.40 1.06
N GLU A 150 9.44 17.64 2.25
CA GLU A 150 9.33 16.71 3.37
C GLU A 150 7.89 16.22 3.51
N THR A 151 7.66 14.93 3.25
CA THR A 151 6.35 14.30 3.50
C THR A 151 6.05 14.47 4.97
N PRO A 152 4.89 15.03 5.36
CA PRO A 152 4.54 15.15 6.76
C PRO A 152 4.62 13.79 7.45
N VAL A 153 5.28 13.74 8.59
CA VAL A 153 5.41 12.54 9.43
C VAL A 153 4.74 12.77 10.79
N ASN A 154 4.18 11.72 11.35
CA ASN A 154 3.65 11.69 12.71
C ASN A 154 3.74 10.27 13.30
N ASP A 155 3.66 10.15 14.61
CA ASP A 155 3.60 8.84 15.25
C ASP A 155 2.25 8.18 14.99
N MET A 156 2.27 6.91 14.58
CA MET A 156 1.08 6.10 14.36
C MET A 156 1.04 4.98 15.37
N THR A 157 -0.02 4.95 16.19
CA THR A 157 -0.21 3.94 17.23
C THR A 157 -1.45 3.12 16.95
N VAL A 158 -1.31 1.80 17.00
CA VAL A 158 -2.43 0.87 17.13
C VAL A 158 -2.52 0.38 18.57
N THR A 159 -3.71 0.44 19.14
CA THR A 159 -4.01 -0.07 20.48
C THR A 159 -5.01 -1.21 20.34
N PHE A 160 -4.80 -2.30 21.06
CA PHE A 160 -5.65 -3.48 20.99
C PHE A 160 -6.63 -3.50 22.17
N ASP A 161 -7.93 -3.55 21.89
CA ASP A 161 -8.98 -3.64 22.92
C ASP A 161 -8.80 -4.88 23.81
N SER A 162 -8.29 -5.96 23.22
CA SER A 162 -7.82 -7.15 23.93
C SER A 162 -6.33 -7.34 23.63
N PRO A 163 -5.46 -7.42 24.65
CA PRO A 163 -4.03 -7.58 24.43
C PRO A 163 -3.71 -8.83 23.59
N LEU A 164 -2.78 -8.68 22.65
CA LEU A 164 -2.36 -9.78 21.79
C LEU A 164 -1.43 -10.72 22.55
N THR A 165 -1.83 -11.99 22.66
CA THR A 165 -1.11 -13.03 23.43
C THR A 165 -0.57 -14.16 22.55
N THR A 166 -0.79 -14.08 21.24
CA THR A 166 -0.34 -15.06 20.25
C THR A 166 0.25 -14.33 19.03
N ASN A 167 0.82 -15.09 18.10
CA ASN A 167 1.24 -14.53 16.81
C ASN A 167 0.01 -14.02 16.06
N THR A 168 0.11 -12.81 15.55
CA THR A 168 -1.02 -12.11 14.93
C THR A 168 -0.53 -11.44 13.66
N SER A 169 -1.11 -11.78 12.53
CA SER A 169 -0.85 -11.07 11.27
C SER A 169 -1.55 -9.72 11.25
N ALA A 170 -1.10 -8.81 10.37
CA ALA A 170 -1.81 -7.57 10.05
C ALA A 170 -2.14 -6.69 11.26
N VAL A 171 -1.21 -6.59 12.21
CA VAL A 171 -1.39 -5.78 13.42
C VAL A 171 -1.30 -4.29 13.13
N PHE A 172 -0.63 -3.90 12.04
CA PHE A 172 -0.34 -2.52 11.71
C PHE A 172 -0.04 -2.34 10.21
N TYR A 173 -0.30 -1.15 9.66
CA TYR A 173 -0.05 -0.79 8.27
C TYR A 173 0.64 0.57 8.17
N ALA A 174 1.49 0.77 7.17
CA ALA A 174 2.16 2.04 6.90
C ALA A 174 2.30 2.32 5.40
N TYR A 175 2.36 3.59 5.02
CA TYR A 175 2.74 3.97 3.66
C TYR A 175 4.23 3.72 3.39
N GLU A 176 4.57 3.58 2.11
CA GLU A 176 5.96 3.56 1.66
C GLU A 176 6.70 4.84 2.08
N GLN A 177 7.90 4.67 2.61
CA GLN A 177 8.75 5.79 3.00
C GLN A 177 10.22 5.38 2.95
N ALA A 178 11.04 6.28 2.41
CA ALA A 178 12.49 6.14 2.46
C ALA A 178 13.00 6.17 3.91
N GLN A 179 14.18 5.61 4.12
CA GLN A 179 14.83 5.54 5.41
C GLN A 179 14.92 6.93 6.06
N GLY A 180 14.41 7.01 7.29
CA GLY A 180 14.44 8.19 8.13
C GLY A 180 14.66 7.82 9.59
N ASN A 181 14.27 8.69 10.52
CA ASN A 181 14.32 8.43 11.97
C ASN A 181 13.15 7.52 12.42
N LEU A 182 12.98 6.39 11.75
CA LEU A 182 11.91 5.43 12.00
C LEU A 182 12.24 4.54 13.20
N GLU A 183 11.27 4.37 14.08
CA GLU A 183 11.39 3.51 15.26
C GLU A 183 10.07 2.80 15.51
N ILE A 184 10.13 1.50 15.79
CA ILE A 184 9.00 0.75 16.33
C ILE A 184 9.11 0.76 17.85
N SER A 185 8.00 1.09 18.52
CA SER A 185 7.81 0.97 19.96
C SER A 185 6.68 -0.02 20.24
N VAL A 186 6.87 -0.94 21.18
CA VAL A 186 5.89 -1.95 21.56
C VAL A 186 5.67 -1.89 23.06
N ASP A 187 4.43 -1.59 23.48
CA ASP A 187 4.05 -1.69 24.89
C ASP A 187 3.56 -3.11 25.18
N VAL A 188 4.30 -3.80 26.05
CA VAL A 188 4.12 -5.22 26.33
C VAL A 188 4.11 -5.47 27.83
N VAL A 189 3.34 -6.46 28.28
CA VAL A 189 3.40 -7.01 29.64
C VAL A 189 4.02 -8.40 29.55
N ILE A 190 5.09 -8.62 30.29
CA ILE A 190 5.76 -9.92 30.36
C ILE A 190 5.85 -10.37 31.81
N ASP A 191 5.30 -11.55 32.10
CA ASP A 191 5.13 -12.10 33.45
C ASP A 191 4.56 -11.08 34.45
N GLY A 192 3.52 -10.36 34.00
CA GLY A 192 2.83 -9.34 34.79
C GLY A 192 3.56 -8.00 34.94
N LYS A 193 4.73 -7.81 34.31
CA LYS A 193 5.50 -6.56 34.38
C LYS A 193 5.38 -5.78 33.06
N PRO A 194 4.83 -4.55 33.07
CA PRO A 194 4.78 -3.72 31.87
C PRO A 194 6.18 -3.25 31.47
N ARG A 195 6.42 -3.18 30.15
CA ARG A 195 7.65 -2.71 29.52
C ARG A 195 7.29 -2.01 28.20
N THR A 196 8.13 -1.06 27.82
CA THR A 196 8.13 -0.49 26.47
C THR A 196 9.44 -0.92 25.80
N LEU A 197 9.33 -1.59 24.66
CA LEU A 197 10.48 -2.05 23.88
C LEU A 197 10.58 -1.21 22.61
N THR A 198 11.76 -0.67 22.31
CA THR A 198 11.98 0.13 21.11
C THR A 198 13.04 -0.47 20.20
N LYS A 199 12.89 -0.26 18.89
CA LYS A 199 13.85 -0.67 17.87
C LYS A 199 13.85 0.32 16.71
N THR A 200 15.01 0.90 16.43
CA THR A 200 15.21 1.68 15.20
C THR A 200 15.01 0.80 13.98
N PHE A 201 14.16 1.25 13.07
CA PHE A 201 13.90 0.57 11.81
C PHE A 201 15.07 0.81 10.84
N GLN A 202 15.62 -0.27 10.28
CA GLN A 202 16.75 -0.18 9.35
C GLN A 202 16.25 -0.28 7.90
N GLY A 203 16.57 0.72 7.09
CA GLY A 203 16.17 0.78 5.69
C GLY A 203 14.81 1.45 5.44
N ASP A 204 14.29 1.25 4.23
CA ASP A 204 13.04 1.84 3.75
C ASP A 204 11.83 0.97 4.14
N ILE A 205 10.67 1.59 4.40
CA ILE A 205 9.39 0.89 4.34
C ILE A 205 8.98 0.83 2.88
N LYS A 206 8.88 -0.37 2.33
CA LYS A 206 8.42 -0.61 0.97
C LYS A 206 6.95 -0.99 0.98
N ARG A 207 6.17 -0.41 0.06
CA ARG A 207 4.80 -0.86 -0.17
C ARG A 207 4.77 -2.32 -0.60
N ASN A 208 3.61 -2.98 -0.46
CA ASN A 208 3.42 -4.38 -0.83
C ASN A 208 4.49 -5.31 -0.22
N THR A 209 4.90 -5.04 1.03
CA THR A 209 5.89 -5.82 1.78
C THR A 209 5.34 -6.16 3.17
N ILE A 210 5.65 -7.35 3.69
CA ILE A 210 5.31 -7.77 5.05
C ILE A 210 6.56 -7.65 5.92
N TYR A 211 6.42 -6.88 7.00
CA TYR A 211 7.43 -6.77 8.05
C TYR A 211 6.97 -7.57 9.26
N THR A 212 7.88 -8.29 9.90
CA THR A 212 7.56 -9.04 11.13
C THR A 212 8.23 -8.39 12.33
N ILE A 213 7.42 -7.88 13.25
CA ILE A 213 7.84 -7.42 14.57
C ILE A 213 7.93 -8.65 15.48
N THR A 214 9.14 -9.01 15.90
CA THR A 214 9.37 -10.12 16.82
C THR A 214 9.66 -9.59 18.22
N VAL A 215 8.75 -9.85 19.16
CA VAL A 215 9.02 -9.66 20.59
C VAL A 215 9.67 -10.93 21.12
N ARG A 216 10.93 -10.84 21.53
CA ARG A 216 11.71 -11.96 22.05
C ARG A 216 12.00 -11.76 23.53
N LYS A 217 11.89 -12.86 24.28
CA LYS A 217 12.42 -12.95 25.65
C LYS A 217 13.27 -14.21 25.76
N ASP A 218 14.57 -14.00 25.99
CA ASP A 218 15.50 -15.05 26.35
C ASP A 218 15.70 -15.07 27.88
N VAL A 219 16.67 -15.84 28.38
CA VAL A 219 16.86 -16.07 29.83
C VAL A 219 17.24 -14.80 30.60
N ILE A 220 17.88 -13.83 29.94
CA ILE A 220 18.48 -12.65 30.57
C ILE A 220 17.84 -11.34 30.07
N ASP A 221 17.48 -11.27 28.79
CA ASP A 221 17.04 -10.03 28.14
C ASP A 221 15.70 -10.18 27.40
N VAL A 222 15.01 -9.04 27.24
CA VAL A 222 13.82 -8.89 26.41
C VAL A 222 14.13 -7.86 25.33
N THR A 223 13.96 -8.24 24.07
CA THR A 223 14.29 -7.41 22.90
C THR A 223 13.16 -7.41 21.88
N VAL A 224 13.11 -6.36 21.05
CA VAL A 224 12.34 -6.34 19.82
C VAL A 224 13.30 -6.40 18.65
N ASP A 225 13.03 -7.33 17.74
CA ASP A 225 13.70 -7.42 16.46
C ASP A 225 12.69 -7.24 15.34
N ILE A 226 13.14 -6.66 14.24
CA ILE A 226 12.35 -6.49 13.03
C ILE A 226 13.07 -7.26 11.94
N THR A 227 12.40 -8.25 11.39
CA THR A 227 12.83 -8.93 10.17
C THR A 227 11.84 -8.58 9.07
N PHE A 228 12.33 -8.54 7.84
CA PHE A 228 11.49 -8.42 6.67
C PHE A 228 11.65 -9.69 5.86
N ASP A 229 10.52 -10.19 5.38
CA ASP A 229 10.49 -11.08 4.22
C ASP A 229 9.86 -10.26 3.09
N GLU A 230 10.12 -10.64 1.84
CA GLU A 230 9.21 -10.17 0.79
C GLU A 230 7.80 -10.61 1.20
N TRP A 231 6.81 -9.73 1.05
CA TRP A 231 5.46 -10.26 0.93
C TRP A 231 5.54 -11.09 -0.33
N GLU A 232 5.74 -12.41 -0.21
CA GLU A 232 5.69 -13.31 -1.36
C GLU A 232 4.52 -12.84 -2.19
N GLU A 233 4.75 -12.61 -3.50
CA GLU A 233 3.71 -12.20 -4.46
C GLU A 233 2.51 -13.11 -4.22
N GLY A 234 1.62 -12.62 -3.37
CA GLY A 234 0.70 -13.50 -2.68
C GLY A 234 -0.44 -13.65 -3.60
N THR A 235 -0.26 -14.45 -4.66
CA THR A 235 -1.09 -14.49 -5.88
C THR A 235 -1.74 -13.14 -6.04
N ASP A 236 -0.94 -12.14 -6.47
CA ASP A 236 -1.43 -10.79 -6.76
C ASP A 236 -2.85 -10.94 -7.30
N THR A 237 -3.78 -10.16 -6.77
CA THR A 237 -5.09 -10.07 -7.40
C THR A 237 -4.79 -9.48 -8.78
N GLU A 238 -4.46 -10.35 -9.74
CA GLU A 238 -4.26 -10.06 -11.14
C GLU A 238 -5.65 -9.71 -11.63
N LEU A 239 -6.14 -8.52 -11.28
CA LEU A 239 -7.21 -7.90 -12.00
C LEU A 239 -6.60 -7.45 -13.31
N VAL A 240 -6.78 -8.28 -14.32
CA VAL A 240 -6.23 -8.05 -15.64
C VAL A 240 -7.25 -7.24 -16.44
N PRO A 241 -7.00 -5.97 -16.78
CA PRO A 241 -7.87 -5.27 -17.71
C PRO A 241 -7.93 -6.02 -19.05
N GLN A 242 -9.13 -6.15 -19.60
CA GLN A 242 -9.36 -6.68 -20.93
C GLN A 242 -9.76 -5.53 -21.85
N ALA A 243 -8.93 -5.30 -22.86
CA ALA A 243 -9.20 -4.38 -23.93
C ALA A 243 -10.28 -4.96 -24.85
N LEU A 244 -11.42 -4.29 -24.87
CA LEU A 244 -12.39 -4.41 -25.94
C LEU A 244 -12.04 -3.32 -26.97
N LEU A 245 -11.67 -3.75 -28.18
CA LEU A 245 -11.38 -2.83 -29.27
C LEU A 245 -12.69 -2.23 -29.75
N SER A 246 -12.75 -0.89 -29.76
CA SER A 246 -13.87 -0.16 -30.35
C SER A 246 -13.89 -0.46 -31.85
N LEU A 247 -14.92 -1.14 -32.35
CA LEU A 247 -15.15 -1.24 -33.79
C LEU A 247 -15.66 0.12 -34.25
N ASN A 248 -14.84 0.85 -35.01
CA ASN A 248 -15.23 2.07 -35.71
C ASN A 248 -16.40 1.82 -36.69
#